data_AF-A0A942QW00-F1
#
_entry.id   AF-A0A942QW00-F1
#
_cell.length_a   1.000
_cell.length_b   1.000
_cell.length_c   1.000
_cell.angle_alpha   90.00
_cell.angle_beta   90.00
_cell.angle_gamma   90.00
#
_symmetry.space_group_name_H-M   'P 1'
#
loop_
_entity.id
_entity.type
_entity.pdbx_description
1 polymer ?
#
loop_
_entity_poly.entity_id
_entity_poly.type
_entity_poly.pdbx_seq_one_letter_code
_entity_poly.pdbx_strand_id
1 'polypeptide(L)'
;MKTTLLNILLIALITLASCQDRKNIVVTGQVIDETTGKSIPNAEVVVLCWYNHNIDDASFNKQTLTTDNEGKYQANFEKGHQVDVASKSTGYQPNRSYNELKDNKIEVNLKLTKKKENPDLVTLLNTDNVMLDLNENFPFIRVRIPGIKNGKGLDFKNAMTFGFDFKSLTTNSDTTQTDLWFRIVNKEEQPTKIATSVNGGLIPILDSEIKSSLLYEKTIAPTTGYVTTYKLTGSEAGFFVRCRDGKTYGKIILEKSAIDISSPDGQGSYYKEFGKNFSCLYQPNGTTDLTYSQTDVDLEDFLVDFRMR
;
A
#
# COMPACT_ATOMS: atom_id res chain seq x y z
N MET A 1 -19.09 51.24 -1.94
CA MET A 1 -19.22 50.62 -0.59
C MET A 1 -20.29 49.55 -0.51
N LYS A 2 -21.53 49.74 -1.02
CA LYS A 2 -22.59 48.69 -0.95
C LYS A 2 -22.27 47.40 -1.70
N THR A 3 -21.63 47.48 -2.87
CA THR A 3 -21.23 46.31 -3.68
C THR A 3 -20.07 45.52 -3.08
N THR A 4 -19.16 46.19 -2.36
CA THR A 4 -18.01 45.56 -1.70
C THR A 4 -18.44 44.76 -0.46
N LEU A 5 -19.37 45.29 0.33
CA LEU A 5 -19.97 44.59 1.46
C LEU A 5 -20.80 43.37 1.02
N LEU A 6 -21.53 43.47 -0.10
CA LEU A 6 -22.32 42.35 -0.64
C LEU A 6 -21.42 41.20 -1.12
N ASN A 7 -20.30 41.51 -1.78
CA ASN A 7 -19.35 40.49 -2.25
C ASN A 7 -18.59 39.82 -1.09
N ILE A 8 -18.23 40.56 -0.03
CA ILE A 8 -17.61 39.98 1.18
C ILE A 8 -18.60 39.07 1.92
N LEU A 9 -19.87 39.48 2.01
CA LEU A 9 -20.93 38.66 2.62
C LEU A 9 -21.17 37.37 1.82
N LEU A 10 -21.15 37.44 0.49
CA LEU A 10 -21.33 36.28 -0.39
C LEU A 10 -20.16 35.30 -0.28
N ILE A 11 -18.92 35.79 -0.21
CA ILE A 11 -17.72 34.96 0.01
C ILE A 11 -17.78 34.31 1.40
N ALA A 12 -18.17 35.04 2.45
CA ALA A 12 -18.33 34.50 3.80
C ALA A 12 -19.45 33.43 3.90
N LEU A 13 -20.55 33.61 3.17
CA LEU A 13 -21.63 32.62 3.08
C LEU A 13 -21.23 31.36 2.30
N ILE A 14 -20.39 31.50 1.27
CA ILE A 14 -19.85 30.36 0.51
C ILE A 14 -18.81 29.60 1.34
N THR A 15 -18.01 30.28 2.18
CA THR A 15 -17.06 29.60 3.08
C THR A 15 -17.72 28.88 4.26
N LEU A 16 -18.92 29.27 4.68
CA LEU A 16 -19.67 28.60 5.75
C LEU A 16 -20.49 27.38 5.27
N ALA A 17 -20.70 27.25 3.96
CA ALA A 17 -21.42 26.12 3.35
C ALA A 17 -20.50 24.96 2.94
N SER A 18 -19.19 25.10 3.14
CA SER A 18 -18.20 24.08 2.83
C SER A 18 -17.93 23.23 4.08
N CYS A 19 -18.30 21.94 4.00
CA CYS A 19 -17.97 20.88 4.95
C CYS A 19 -18.65 20.92 6.33
N GLN A 20 -19.99 20.87 6.37
CA GLN A 20 -20.72 20.62 7.61
C GLN A 20 -21.20 19.17 7.71
N ASP A 21 -21.03 18.57 8.91
CA ASP A 21 -21.60 17.28 9.24
C ASP A 21 -23.12 17.28 8.98
N ARG A 22 -23.59 16.26 8.26
CA ARG A 22 -25.01 15.94 8.15
C ARG A 22 -25.48 15.30 9.46
N LYS A 23 -26.80 15.34 9.73
CA LYS A 23 -27.41 14.73 10.93
C LYS A 23 -28.32 13.57 10.56
N ASN A 24 -28.52 12.65 11.51
CA ASN A 24 -29.39 11.47 11.38
C ASN A 24 -29.02 10.62 10.17
N ILE A 25 -27.75 10.20 10.12
CA ILE A 25 -27.19 9.43 9.02
C ILE A 25 -27.76 8.01 9.08
N VAL A 26 -28.28 7.54 7.95
CA VAL A 26 -28.70 6.16 7.76
C VAL A 26 -27.87 5.57 6.63
N VAL A 27 -27.13 4.51 6.95
CA VAL A 27 -26.32 3.76 5.99
C VAL A 27 -26.99 2.41 5.81
N THR A 28 -27.35 2.08 4.58
CA THR A 28 -27.89 0.75 4.22
C THR A 28 -27.01 0.11 3.16
N GLY A 29 -27.09 -1.19 3.02
CA GLY A 29 -26.48 -1.84 1.86
C GLY A 29 -26.68 -3.34 1.86
N GLN A 30 -26.14 -3.96 0.82
CA GLN A 30 -26.14 -5.39 0.61
C GLN A 30 -24.72 -5.88 0.29
N VAL A 31 -24.38 -7.04 0.83
CA VAL A 31 -23.14 -7.77 0.54
C VAL A 31 -23.49 -8.94 -0.38
N ILE A 32 -22.86 -8.97 -1.55
CA ILE A 32 -23.09 -10.00 -2.57
C ILE A 32 -21.78 -10.64 -3.05
N ASP A 33 -21.88 -11.89 -3.51
CA ASP A 33 -20.82 -12.56 -4.26
C ASP A 33 -20.70 -11.89 -5.63
N GLU A 34 -19.51 -11.35 -5.92
CA GLU A 34 -19.26 -10.60 -7.16
C GLU A 34 -19.49 -11.43 -8.43
N THR A 35 -19.22 -12.74 -8.37
CA THR A 35 -19.28 -13.65 -9.52
C THR A 35 -20.70 -14.13 -9.78
N THR A 36 -21.42 -14.51 -8.71
CA THR A 36 -22.75 -15.13 -8.83
C THR A 36 -23.89 -14.14 -8.64
N GLY A 37 -23.60 -12.94 -8.11
CA GLY A 37 -24.60 -11.93 -7.74
C GLY A 37 -25.47 -12.34 -6.53
N LYS A 38 -25.19 -13.48 -5.89
CA LYS A 38 -25.97 -13.98 -4.75
C LYS A 38 -25.63 -13.22 -3.49
N SER A 39 -26.63 -12.98 -2.64
CA SER A 39 -26.44 -12.43 -1.30
C SER A 39 -25.51 -13.29 -0.44
N ILE A 40 -24.67 -12.63 0.35
CA ILE A 40 -23.82 -13.28 1.33
C ILE A 40 -24.41 -13.02 2.73
N PRO A 41 -25.06 -14.02 3.34
CA PRO A 41 -25.57 -13.90 4.69
C PRO A 41 -24.44 -14.02 5.72
N ASN A 42 -24.65 -13.48 6.90
CA ASN A 42 -23.72 -13.53 8.02
C ASN A 42 -22.32 -12.95 7.72
N ALA A 43 -22.19 -12.06 6.73
CA ALA A 43 -20.96 -11.32 6.51
C ALA A 43 -20.80 -10.27 7.61
N GLU A 44 -19.61 -10.14 8.17
CA GLU A 44 -19.26 -9.06 9.08
C GLU A 44 -19.14 -7.77 8.28
N VAL A 45 -19.69 -6.67 8.80
CA VAL A 45 -19.64 -5.34 8.20
C VAL A 45 -19.20 -4.34 9.26
N VAL A 46 -18.18 -3.54 8.96
CA VAL A 46 -17.80 -2.38 9.78
C VAL A 46 -18.13 -1.12 9.01
N VAL A 47 -18.82 -0.19 9.69
CA VAL A 47 -19.17 1.12 9.17
C VAL A 47 -18.52 2.18 10.06
N LEU A 48 -17.67 3.02 9.47
CA LEU A 48 -17.11 4.22 10.10
C LEU A 48 -17.85 5.44 9.55
N CYS A 49 -18.42 6.25 10.44
CA CYS A 49 -19.04 7.51 10.08
C CYS A 49 -18.19 8.66 10.63
N TRP A 50 -17.49 9.34 9.72
CA TRP A 50 -16.57 10.43 10.03
C TRP A 50 -17.34 11.72 10.26
N TYR A 51 -16.91 12.48 11.27
CA TYR A 51 -17.49 13.74 11.67
C TYR A 51 -16.40 14.72 12.07
N ASN A 52 -16.66 16.01 11.91
CA ASN A 52 -15.74 17.05 12.35
C ASN A 52 -15.84 17.16 13.88
N HIS A 53 -14.75 16.80 14.57
CA HIS A 53 -14.65 16.99 16.01
C HIS A 53 -14.37 18.47 16.27
N ASN A 54 -13.34 19.01 15.59
CA ASN A 54 -12.89 20.39 15.67
C ASN A 54 -12.64 20.95 14.26
N ILE A 55 -12.22 22.22 14.13
CA ILE A 55 -11.95 22.84 12.81
C ILE A 55 -10.76 22.20 12.07
N ASP A 56 -9.83 21.60 12.83
CA ASP A 56 -8.60 20.98 12.33
C ASP A 56 -8.56 19.46 12.56
N ASP A 57 -9.64 18.86 13.08
CA ASP A 57 -9.64 17.45 13.51
C ASP A 57 -10.94 16.72 13.16
N ALA A 58 -10.77 15.56 12.51
CA ALA A 58 -11.86 14.67 12.13
C ALA A 58 -11.75 13.38 12.95
N SER A 59 -12.89 12.94 13.48
CA SER A 59 -13.01 11.68 14.21
C SER A 59 -14.11 10.84 13.58
N PHE A 60 -14.29 9.60 14.05
CA PHE A 60 -15.33 8.71 13.53
C PHE A 60 -16.05 7.95 14.64
N ASN A 61 -17.31 7.65 14.39
CA ASN A 61 -18.07 6.67 15.15
C ASN A 61 -18.08 5.34 14.38
N LYS A 62 -17.93 4.23 15.11
CA LYS A 62 -17.89 2.88 14.53
C LYS A 62 -19.16 2.09 14.88
N GLN A 63 -19.67 1.33 13.92
CA GLN A 63 -20.59 0.23 14.16
C GLN A 63 -20.11 -1.04 13.46
N THR A 64 -20.13 -2.16 14.18
CA THR A 64 -19.88 -3.50 13.65
C THR A 64 -21.19 -4.26 13.62
N LEU A 65 -21.50 -4.86 12.47
CA LEU A 65 -22.77 -5.48 12.14
C LEU A 65 -22.53 -6.82 11.44
N THR A 66 -23.61 -7.59 11.31
CA THR A 66 -23.64 -8.82 10.52
C THR A 66 -24.79 -8.74 9.52
N THR A 67 -24.59 -9.19 8.29
CA THR A 67 -25.67 -9.19 7.28
C THR A 67 -26.75 -10.21 7.59
N ASP A 68 -28.00 -9.88 7.23
CA ASP A 68 -29.14 -10.79 7.32
C ASP A 68 -29.11 -11.90 6.24
N ASN A 69 -30.16 -12.72 6.18
CA ASN A 69 -30.30 -13.80 5.21
C ASN A 69 -30.37 -13.31 3.74
N GLU A 70 -30.73 -12.05 3.51
CA GLU A 70 -30.73 -11.42 2.19
C GLU A 70 -29.40 -10.68 1.92
N GLY A 71 -28.42 -10.79 2.81
CA GLY A 71 -27.13 -10.11 2.72
C GLY A 71 -27.21 -8.62 3.05
N LYS A 72 -28.29 -8.13 3.65
CA LYS A 72 -28.51 -6.70 3.92
C LYS A 72 -28.00 -6.30 5.30
N TYR A 73 -27.62 -5.04 5.43
CA TYR A 73 -27.22 -4.41 6.70
C TYR A 73 -27.73 -2.96 6.78
N GLN A 74 -27.84 -2.44 8.00
CA GLN A 74 -28.19 -1.05 8.28
C GLN A 74 -27.45 -0.53 9.52
N ALA A 75 -26.86 0.66 9.41
CA ALA A 75 -26.24 1.41 10.49
C ALA A 75 -26.89 2.80 10.62
N ASN A 76 -26.94 3.34 11.83
CA ASN A 76 -27.46 4.69 12.08
C ASN A 76 -26.48 5.50 12.92
N PHE A 77 -26.24 6.75 12.54
CA PHE A 77 -25.35 7.66 13.26
C PHE A 77 -26.01 9.02 13.48
N GLU A 78 -25.67 9.68 14.57
CA GLU A 78 -26.22 11.00 14.88
C GLU A 78 -25.76 12.07 13.88
N LYS A 79 -24.50 12.01 13.45
CA LYS A 79 -23.91 12.95 12.51
C LYS A 79 -22.70 12.38 11.76
N GLY A 80 -22.40 12.98 10.60
CA GLY A 80 -21.15 12.76 9.86
C GLY A 80 -21.12 13.42 8.49
N HIS A 81 -19.96 13.46 7.85
CA HIS A 81 -19.72 13.99 6.50
C HIS A 81 -19.19 12.94 5.52
N GLN A 82 -18.67 11.81 6.01
CA GLN A 82 -18.21 10.69 5.20
C GLN A 82 -18.56 9.37 5.88
N VAL A 83 -18.81 8.34 5.07
CA VAL A 83 -19.05 6.97 5.52
C VAL A 83 -18.13 6.02 4.79
N ASP A 84 -17.38 5.24 5.56
CA ASP A 84 -16.53 4.19 5.06
C ASP A 84 -17.08 2.85 5.53
N VAL A 85 -17.19 1.90 4.61
CA VAL A 85 -17.76 0.59 4.89
C VAL A 85 -16.82 -0.50 4.41
N ALA A 86 -16.53 -1.48 5.26
CA ALA A 86 -15.85 -2.70 4.86
C ALA A 86 -16.65 -3.93 5.28
N SER A 87 -16.45 -5.04 4.56
CA SER A 87 -17.05 -6.32 4.91
C SER A 87 -16.10 -7.47 4.66
N LYS A 88 -16.20 -8.52 5.50
CA LYS A 88 -15.56 -9.83 5.31
C LYS A 88 -16.57 -10.95 5.54
N SER A 89 -16.32 -12.08 4.90
CA SER A 89 -17.08 -13.32 5.12
C SER A 89 -16.19 -14.53 4.85
N THR A 90 -16.45 -15.64 5.53
CA THR A 90 -15.69 -16.87 5.37
C THR A 90 -15.67 -17.33 3.91
N GLY A 91 -14.48 -17.53 3.36
CA GLY A 91 -14.31 -17.96 1.97
C GLY A 91 -14.39 -16.83 0.95
N TYR A 92 -14.36 -15.57 1.38
CA TYR A 92 -14.31 -14.40 0.51
C TYR A 92 -13.16 -13.46 0.89
N GLN A 93 -12.64 -12.72 -0.11
CA GLN A 93 -11.74 -11.60 0.13
C GLN A 93 -12.56 -10.40 0.65
N PRO A 94 -12.16 -9.73 1.75
CA PRO A 94 -12.80 -8.52 2.20
C PRO A 94 -12.74 -7.39 1.17
N ASN A 95 -13.74 -6.52 1.22
CA ASN A 95 -13.82 -5.35 0.36
C ASN A 95 -14.22 -4.12 1.18
N ARG A 96 -13.88 -2.93 0.69
CA ARG A 96 -14.16 -1.65 1.33
C ARG A 96 -14.60 -0.57 0.35
N SER A 97 -15.31 0.43 0.84
CA SER A 97 -15.81 1.56 0.07
C SER A 97 -15.76 2.84 0.91
N TYR A 98 -15.30 3.93 0.31
CA TYR A 98 -15.19 5.27 0.91
C TYR A 98 -16.20 6.18 0.25
N ASN A 99 -17.09 6.82 1.01
CA ASN A 99 -18.22 7.55 0.44
C ASN A 99 -18.47 8.88 1.17
N GLU A 100 -18.28 10.00 0.46
CA GLU A 100 -18.72 11.30 0.95
C GLU A 100 -20.26 11.36 1.05
N LEU A 101 -20.76 11.91 2.15
CA LEU A 101 -22.20 12.05 2.37
C LEU A 101 -22.75 13.28 1.64
N LYS A 102 -23.48 13.04 0.55
CA LYS A 102 -24.25 14.08 -0.14
C LYS A 102 -25.57 14.40 0.57
N ASP A 103 -26.13 13.42 1.27
CA ASP A 103 -27.38 13.51 2.02
C ASP A 103 -27.28 12.69 3.32
N ASN A 104 -28.31 12.72 4.16
CA ASN A 104 -28.37 11.94 5.40
C ASN A 104 -28.68 10.45 5.20
N LYS A 105 -28.90 10.00 3.96
CA LYS A 105 -29.10 8.59 3.64
C LYS A 105 -28.15 8.18 2.53
N ILE A 106 -27.54 7.01 2.68
CA ILE A 106 -26.66 6.44 1.67
C ILE A 106 -26.82 4.93 1.59
N GLU A 107 -26.83 4.42 0.35
CA GLU A 107 -26.78 3.00 0.07
C GLU A 107 -25.37 2.62 -0.39
N VAL A 108 -24.71 1.71 0.34
CA VAL A 108 -23.35 1.24 0.07
C VAL A 108 -23.36 -0.27 -0.14
N ASN A 109 -23.45 -0.70 -1.39
CA ASN A 109 -23.40 -2.13 -1.73
C ASN A 109 -21.94 -2.59 -1.86
N LEU A 110 -21.61 -3.72 -1.23
CA LEU A 110 -20.28 -4.33 -1.30
C LEU A 110 -20.35 -5.64 -2.08
N LYS A 111 -19.34 -5.85 -2.94
CA LYS A 111 -19.18 -7.10 -3.69
C LYS A 111 -17.94 -7.81 -3.16
N LEU A 112 -18.10 -9.02 -2.64
CA LEU A 112 -16.98 -9.83 -2.20
C LEU A 112 -16.63 -10.85 -3.27
N THR A 113 -15.35 -10.99 -3.56
CA THR A 113 -14.84 -12.01 -4.48
C THR A 113 -14.50 -13.26 -3.68
N LYS A 114 -14.85 -14.46 -4.18
CA LYS A 114 -14.47 -15.70 -3.50
C LYS A 114 -12.96 -15.77 -3.30
N LYS A 115 -12.56 -16.23 -2.12
CA LYS A 115 -11.18 -16.48 -1.75
C LYS A 115 -10.59 -17.45 -2.76
N LYS A 116 -9.54 -17.01 -3.44
CA LYS A 116 -8.66 -17.88 -4.21
C LYS A 116 -7.48 -18.21 -3.30
N GLU A 117 -7.42 -19.46 -2.84
CA GLU A 117 -6.26 -19.91 -2.10
C GLU A 117 -5.08 -20.07 -3.05
N ASN A 118 -3.94 -19.51 -2.65
CA ASN A 118 -2.68 -19.73 -3.32
C ASN A 118 -1.69 -20.31 -2.30
N PRO A 119 -1.76 -21.63 -2.05
CA PRO A 119 -0.93 -22.27 -1.03
C PRO A 119 0.57 -22.24 -1.37
N ASP A 120 0.92 -22.00 -2.63
CA ASP A 120 2.29 -21.93 -3.10
C ASP A 120 2.87 -20.50 -2.99
N LEU A 121 2.06 -19.51 -2.62
CA LEU A 121 2.50 -18.12 -2.50
C LEU A 121 3.43 -17.98 -1.29
N VAL A 122 4.65 -17.52 -1.56
CA VAL A 122 5.61 -17.15 -0.52
C VAL A 122 5.45 -15.67 -0.20
N THR A 123 5.37 -15.32 1.08
CA THR A 123 5.15 -13.95 1.54
C THR A 123 6.21 -13.51 2.54
N LEU A 124 6.70 -12.29 2.38
CA LEU A 124 7.55 -11.62 3.34
C LEU A 124 7.02 -10.19 3.54
N LEU A 125 6.27 -9.98 4.63
CA LEU A 125 5.64 -8.71 4.94
C LEU A 125 6.48 -7.93 5.95
N ASN A 126 6.61 -6.63 5.70
CA ASN A 126 7.41 -5.74 6.55
C ASN A 126 6.66 -5.36 7.84
N THR A 127 5.32 -5.31 7.80
CA THR A 127 4.45 -5.03 8.96
C THR A 127 4.60 -6.00 10.13
N ASP A 128 5.26 -7.14 9.91
CA ASP A 128 5.45 -8.18 10.93
C ASP A 128 6.68 -7.92 11.83
N ASN A 129 7.49 -6.89 11.53
CA ASN A 129 8.71 -6.57 12.28
C ASN A 129 8.64 -5.14 12.89
N VAL A 130 8.16 -5.06 14.14
CA VAL A 130 8.08 -3.81 14.93
C VAL A 130 9.47 -3.26 15.31
N MET A 131 10.52 -4.07 15.17
CA MET A 131 11.90 -3.65 15.31
C MET A 131 12.52 -3.60 13.92
N LEU A 132 13.06 -2.44 13.55
CA LEU A 132 14.00 -2.26 12.42
C LEU A 132 15.34 -2.96 12.72
N ASP A 133 15.29 -4.19 13.23
CA ASP A 133 16.47 -5.03 13.36
C ASP A 133 16.92 -5.33 11.94
N LEU A 134 18.05 -4.72 11.59
CA LEU A 134 18.79 -4.82 10.34
C LEU A 134 19.32 -6.25 10.15
N ASN A 135 18.46 -7.26 10.18
CA ASN A 135 18.81 -8.64 9.89
C ASN A 135 18.59 -8.92 8.40
N GLU A 136 19.31 -9.91 7.88
CA GLU A 136 19.31 -10.28 6.46
C GLU A 136 17.95 -10.81 5.96
N ASN A 137 17.01 -11.05 6.88
CA ASN A 137 15.66 -11.54 6.60
C ASN A 137 14.66 -10.40 6.33
N PHE A 138 15.12 -9.15 6.40
CA PHE A 138 14.29 -8.00 6.08
C PHE A 138 14.46 -7.60 4.61
N PRO A 139 13.38 -7.58 3.81
CA PRO A 139 13.47 -7.28 2.38
C PRO A 139 13.81 -5.80 2.12
N PHE A 140 14.99 -5.55 1.55
CA PHE A 140 15.42 -4.22 1.14
C PHE A 140 16.23 -4.23 -0.16
N ILE A 141 16.29 -3.06 -0.79
CA ILE A 141 17.27 -2.73 -1.82
C ILE A 141 17.99 -1.44 -1.41
N ARG A 142 19.31 -1.45 -1.39
CA ARG A 142 20.13 -0.35 -0.84
C ARG A 142 21.40 -0.12 -1.63
N VAL A 143 21.95 1.08 -1.49
CA VAL A 143 23.29 1.47 -1.93
C VAL A 143 24.04 1.99 -0.71
N ARG A 144 25.22 1.43 -0.43
CA ARG A 144 26.15 1.88 0.61
C ARG A 144 27.34 2.56 -0.05
N ILE A 145 27.66 3.77 0.40
CA ILE A 145 28.77 4.55 -0.10
C ILE A 145 29.73 4.80 1.07
N PRO A 146 30.94 4.24 1.04
CA PRO A 146 31.91 4.47 2.11
C PRO A 146 32.41 5.93 2.10
N GLY A 147 32.74 6.47 3.25
CA GLY A 147 33.43 7.74 3.40
C GLY A 147 34.91 7.62 3.03
N ILE A 148 35.47 8.66 2.42
CA ILE A 148 36.90 8.74 2.09
C ILE A 148 37.70 8.80 3.39
N LYS A 149 38.60 7.84 3.63
CA LYS A 149 39.46 7.83 4.82
C LYS A 149 40.23 9.15 4.95
N ASN A 150 40.11 9.82 6.09
CA ASN A 150 40.70 11.14 6.39
C ASN A 150 40.27 12.28 5.44
N GLY A 151 39.24 12.07 4.61
CA GLY A 151 38.68 13.07 3.71
C GLY A 151 37.33 13.59 4.18
N LYS A 152 36.90 14.73 3.63
CA LYS A 152 35.52 15.22 3.74
C LYS A 152 34.77 14.84 2.47
N GLY A 153 34.23 13.62 2.40
CA GLY A 153 33.46 13.20 1.23
C GLY A 153 33.19 11.70 1.16
N LEU A 154 32.37 11.34 0.17
CA LEU A 154 31.95 9.97 -0.12
C LEU A 154 32.72 9.37 -1.30
N ASP A 155 33.07 8.10 -1.20
CA ASP A 155 33.79 7.34 -2.22
C ASP A 155 32.83 6.52 -3.08
N PHE A 156 32.27 7.18 -4.09
CA PHE A 156 31.36 6.56 -5.06
C PHE A 156 31.99 5.46 -5.91
N LYS A 157 33.34 5.40 -6.00
CA LYS A 157 34.01 4.34 -6.77
C LYS A 157 33.94 3.00 -6.05
N ASN A 158 33.89 3.02 -4.72
CA ASN A 158 33.76 1.84 -3.87
C ASN A 158 32.35 1.69 -3.30
N ALA A 159 31.36 2.35 -3.91
CA ALA A 159 29.97 2.16 -3.54
C ALA A 159 29.52 0.73 -3.85
N MET A 160 28.76 0.16 -2.92
CA MET A 160 28.20 -1.17 -3.02
C MET A 160 26.69 -1.06 -3.17
N THR A 161 26.10 -1.96 -3.95
CA THR A 161 24.64 -2.14 -3.98
C THR A 161 24.28 -3.46 -3.32
N PHE A 162 23.12 -3.49 -2.68
CA PHE A 162 22.50 -4.67 -2.13
C PHE A 162 21.17 -4.87 -2.85
N GLY A 163 21.09 -5.97 -3.60
CA GLY A 163 19.88 -6.42 -4.27
C GLY A 163 19.14 -7.47 -3.46
N PHE A 164 17.98 -7.89 -3.96
CA PHE A 164 17.15 -8.91 -3.34
C PHE A 164 17.00 -10.14 -4.24
N ASP A 165 17.12 -11.33 -3.65
CA ASP A 165 16.87 -12.62 -4.29
C ASP A 165 15.55 -13.20 -3.77
N PHE A 166 14.56 -13.28 -4.64
CA PHE A 166 13.24 -13.84 -4.33
C PHE A 166 13.27 -15.34 -4.04
N LYS A 167 14.22 -16.07 -4.63
CA LYS A 167 14.30 -17.51 -4.45
C LYS A 167 14.80 -17.88 -3.06
N SER A 168 15.80 -17.17 -2.55
CA SER A 168 16.33 -17.36 -1.19
C SER A 168 15.64 -16.50 -0.14
N LEU A 169 14.89 -15.46 -0.56
CA LEU A 169 14.31 -14.42 0.29
C LEU A 169 15.37 -13.64 1.08
N THR A 170 16.55 -13.44 0.49
CA THR A 170 17.66 -12.75 1.15
C THR A 170 18.20 -11.61 0.31
N THR A 171 18.91 -10.69 0.97
CA THR A 171 19.66 -9.63 0.29
C THR A 171 21.07 -10.10 -0.05
N ASN A 172 21.62 -9.63 -1.16
CA ASN A 172 22.97 -9.97 -1.61
C ASN A 172 23.64 -8.78 -2.28
N SER A 173 24.95 -8.63 -2.09
CA SER A 173 25.75 -7.58 -2.73
C SER A 173 26.26 -7.99 -4.12
N ASP A 174 26.31 -9.29 -4.43
CA ASP A 174 26.54 -9.79 -5.77
C ASP A 174 25.23 -9.71 -6.58
N THR A 175 25.11 -8.66 -7.38
CA THR A 175 23.92 -8.41 -8.22
C THR A 175 23.61 -9.53 -9.21
N THR A 176 24.57 -10.39 -9.56
CA THR A 176 24.32 -11.54 -10.44
C THR A 176 23.47 -12.63 -9.78
N GLN A 177 23.41 -12.62 -8.45
CA GLN A 177 22.60 -13.51 -7.64
C GLN A 177 21.28 -12.88 -7.19
N THR A 178 20.96 -11.67 -7.66
CA THR A 178 19.75 -10.94 -7.25
C THR A 178 18.80 -10.73 -8.40
N ASP A 179 17.51 -10.56 -8.09
CA ASP A 179 16.47 -10.31 -9.09
C ASP A 179 16.30 -8.81 -9.37
N LEU A 180 16.52 -7.98 -8.36
CA LEU A 180 16.50 -6.52 -8.48
C LEU A 180 17.47 -5.84 -7.51
N TRP A 181 17.95 -4.67 -7.92
CA TRP A 181 18.83 -3.81 -7.12
C TRP A 181 18.77 -2.35 -7.58
N PHE A 182 19.27 -1.43 -6.77
CA PHE A 182 19.43 -0.05 -7.18
C PHE A 182 20.70 0.16 -8.01
N ARG A 183 20.61 0.93 -9.08
CA ARG A 183 21.82 1.41 -9.76
C ARG A 183 22.46 2.53 -8.96
N ILE A 184 23.76 2.42 -8.75
CA ILE A 184 24.58 3.46 -8.12
C ILE A 184 24.52 4.72 -8.99
N VAL A 185 24.33 5.87 -8.32
CA VAL A 185 24.45 7.20 -8.91
C VAL A 185 25.66 7.86 -8.26
N ASN A 186 26.52 8.51 -9.05
CA ASN A 186 27.73 9.21 -8.56
C ASN A 186 27.36 10.56 -7.92
N LYS A 187 26.38 10.56 -7.03
CA LYS A 187 25.84 11.73 -6.31
C LYS A 187 25.28 11.28 -4.96
N GLU A 188 25.40 12.15 -3.97
CA GLU A 188 24.85 11.92 -2.63
C GLU A 188 23.34 12.18 -2.62
N GLU A 189 22.58 11.29 -3.24
CA GLU A 189 21.13 11.37 -3.36
C GLU A 189 20.50 9.97 -3.36
N GLN A 190 19.18 9.92 -3.14
CA GLN A 190 18.43 8.67 -3.24
C GLN A 190 18.58 8.04 -4.64
N PRO A 191 18.83 6.72 -4.75
CA PRO A 191 18.86 6.05 -6.04
C PRO A 191 17.55 6.22 -6.79
N THR A 192 17.64 6.63 -8.05
CA THR A 192 16.46 6.89 -8.91
C THR A 192 16.22 5.79 -9.94
N LYS A 193 17.01 4.70 -9.95
CA LYS A 193 16.89 3.63 -10.93
C LYS A 193 16.99 2.26 -10.29
N ILE A 194 16.01 1.41 -10.56
CA ILE A 194 16.05 -0.01 -10.24
C ILE A 194 16.46 -0.78 -11.50
N ALA A 195 17.34 -1.76 -11.35
CA ALA A 195 17.74 -2.69 -12.39
C ALA A 195 17.40 -4.12 -12.00
N THR A 196 17.31 -4.98 -13.01
CA THR A 196 17.16 -6.43 -12.86
C THR A 196 18.21 -7.16 -13.67
N SER A 197 18.27 -8.48 -13.53
CA SER A 197 19.01 -9.32 -14.48
C SER A 197 18.44 -9.21 -15.90
N VAL A 198 19.23 -9.67 -16.89
CA VAL A 198 18.87 -9.60 -18.32
C VAL A 198 17.57 -10.36 -18.64
N ASN A 199 17.30 -11.46 -17.95
CA ASN A 199 16.09 -12.26 -18.13
C ASN A 199 14.94 -11.82 -17.20
N GLY A 200 15.25 -11.03 -16.18
CA GLY A 200 14.25 -10.48 -15.28
C GLY A 200 13.48 -9.31 -15.89
N GLY A 201 12.84 -8.54 -15.02
CA GLY A 201 12.35 -7.22 -15.35
C GLY A 201 11.28 -6.72 -14.39
N LEU A 202 10.87 -5.46 -14.61
CA LEU A 202 9.95 -4.73 -13.76
C LEU A 202 8.78 -4.18 -14.58
N ILE A 203 7.61 -4.16 -13.97
CA ILE A 203 6.47 -3.35 -14.40
C ILE A 203 6.04 -2.52 -13.19
N PRO A 204 6.07 -1.18 -13.27
CA PRO A 204 5.62 -0.33 -12.15
C PRO A 204 4.12 -0.52 -11.92
N ILE A 205 3.73 -0.40 -10.66
CA ILE A 205 2.34 -0.29 -10.24
C ILE A 205 2.21 1.06 -9.56
N LEU A 206 1.44 1.96 -10.16
CA LEU A 206 1.35 3.34 -9.70
C LEU A 206 0.32 3.47 -8.57
N ASP A 207 0.55 4.42 -7.65
CA ASP A 207 -0.38 4.73 -6.55
C ASP A 207 -1.79 5.05 -7.07
N SER A 208 -1.88 5.73 -8.23
CA SER A 208 -3.16 6.07 -8.87
C SER A 208 -3.97 4.85 -9.35
N GLU A 209 -3.32 3.69 -9.47
CA GLU A 209 -3.98 2.44 -9.88
C GLU A 209 -4.52 1.62 -8.70
N ILE A 210 -4.22 2.04 -7.47
CA ILE A 210 -4.55 1.33 -6.24
C ILE A 210 -5.70 2.05 -5.54
N LYS A 211 -6.79 1.32 -5.30
CA LYS A 211 -7.96 1.88 -4.63
C LYS A 211 -7.83 1.81 -3.12
N SER A 212 -7.24 0.73 -2.63
CA SER A 212 -7.18 0.39 -1.22
C SER A 212 -5.78 -0.02 -0.78
N SER A 213 -5.31 -1.18 -1.25
CA SER A 213 -4.04 -1.77 -0.80
C SER A 213 -3.46 -2.66 -1.89
N LEU A 214 -2.21 -2.35 -2.23
CA LEU A 214 -1.46 -3.13 -3.21
C LEU A 214 -1.22 -4.59 -2.75
N LEU A 215 -1.29 -4.90 -1.46
CA LEU A 215 -1.17 -6.27 -0.98
C LEU A 215 -2.27 -7.16 -1.59
N TYR A 216 -3.49 -6.63 -1.68
CA TYR A 216 -4.68 -7.37 -2.07
C TYR A 216 -5.17 -7.05 -3.49
N GLU A 217 -4.71 -5.94 -4.06
CA GLU A 217 -4.96 -5.57 -5.44
C GLU A 217 -3.83 -6.04 -6.36
N LYS A 218 -4.07 -6.00 -7.67
CA LYS A 218 -3.06 -6.33 -8.69
C LYS A 218 -2.44 -7.71 -8.41
N THR A 219 -3.30 -8.71 -8.28
CA THR A 219 -2.93 -10.06 -7.84
C THR A 219 -2.44 -10.97 -8.97
N ILE A 220 -2.51 -10.53 -10.23
CA ILE A 220 -2.04 -11.32 -11.38
C ILE A 220 -0.88 -10.57 -12.04
N ALA A 221 0.31 -11.17 -12.03
CA ALA A 221 1.47 -10.65 -12.72
C ALA A 221 1.26 -10.68 -14.25
N PRO A 222 1.54 -9.58 -14.98
CA PRO A 222 1.56 -9.62 -16.44
C PRO A 222 2.62 -10.61 -16.94
N THR A 223 2.46 -11.13 -18.15
CA THR A 223 3.45 -12.02 -18.80
C THR A 223 4.36 -11.28 -19.78
N THR A 224 4.02 -10.03 -20.13
CA THR A 224 4.74 -9.19 -21.09
C THR A 224 4.82 -7.74 -20.59
N GLY A 225 5.69 -6.91 -21.18
CA GLY A 225 5.84 -5.50 -20.82
C GLY A 225 6.95 -5.18 -19.81
N TYR A 226 7.69 -6.19 -19.34
CA TYR A 226 8.78 -6.00 -18.39
C TYR A 226 9.97 -5.26 -18.99
N VAL A 227 10.53 -4.32 -18.22
CA VAL A 227 11.77 -3.61 -18.54
C VAL A 227 12.87 -3.99 -17.56
N THR A 228 14.11 -4.13 -18.03
CA THR A 228 15.25 -4.53 -17.19
C THR A 228 15.84 -3.37 -16.39
N THR A 229 15.40 -2.15 -16.65
CA THR A 229 15.77 -0.95 -15.89
C THR A 229 14.62 0.02 -15.89
N TYR A 230 14.27 0.51 -14.70
CA TYR A 230 13.19 1.45 -14.49
C TYR A 230 13.69 2.67 -13.73
N LYS A 231 13.28 3.87 -14.16
CA LYS A 231 13.59 5.12 -13.47
C LYS A 231 12.40 5.48 -12.58
N LEU A 232 12.64 5.56 -11.28
CA LEU A 232 11.65 5.98 -10.30
C LEU A 232 11.14 7.40 -10.59
N THR A 233 9.84 7.56 -10.47
CA THR A 233 9.12 8.83 -10.58
C THR A 233 8.63 9.32 -9.23
N GLY A 234 8.53 8.42 -8.24
CA GLY A 234 7.98 8.71 -6.91
C GLY A 234 6.48 8.47 -6.82
N SER A 235 5.84 8.01 -7.90
CA SER A 235 4.41 7.65 -7.94
C SER A 235 4.16 6.14 -7.87
N GLU A 236 5.20 5.35 -7.61
CA GLU A 236 5.11 3.90 -7.58
C GLU A 236 4.70 3.39 -6.19
N ALA A 237 3.58 2.67 -6.13
CA ALA A 237 3.19 1.89 -4.97
C ALA A 237 4.05 0.61 -4.84
N GLY A 238 4.52 0.10 -5.97
CA GLY A 238 5.26 -1.15 -6.04
C GLY A 238 5.56 -1.58 -7.47
N PHE A 239 5.94 -2.84 -7.64
CA PHE A 239 6.27 -3.41 -8.94
C PHE A 239 5.82 -4.86 -9.04
N PHE A 240 5.37 -5.27 -10.22
CA PHE A 240 5.53 -6.66 -10.62
C PHE A 240 6.97 -6.91 -11.02
N VAL A 241 7.52 -8.04 -10.59
CA VAL A 241 8.89 -8.46 -10.85
C VAL A 241 8.84 -9.79 -11.58
N ARG A 242 9.52 -9.86 -12.73
CA ARG A 242 9.92 -11.15 -13.32
C ARG A 242 11.32 -11.47 -12.81
N CYS A 243 11.48 -12.61 -12.18
CA CYS A 243 12.75 -13.00 -11.54
C CYS A 243 13.80 -13.40 -12.58
N ARG A 244 15.04 -13.59 -12.12
CA ARG A 244 16.21 -13.79 -12.99
C ARG A 244 16.19 -15.05 -13.83
N ASP A 245 15.36 -16.03 -13.47
CA ASP A 245 15.13 -17.24 -14.26
C ASP A 245 14.22 -17.00 -15.49
N GLY A 246 13.59 -15.83 -15.57
CA GLY A 246 12.65 -15.45 -16.64
C GLY A 246 11.30 -16.17 -16.58
N LYS A 247 11.02 -16.93 -15.52
CA LYS A 247 9.87 -17.84 -15.40
C LYS A 247 9.03 -17.61 -14.15
N THR A 248 9.66 -17.19 -13.05
CA THR A 248 8.96 -16.93 -11.80
C THR A 248 8.65 -15.45 -11.63
N TYR A 249 7.58 -15.18 -10.87
CA TYR A 249 7.02 -13.84 -10.70
C TYR A 249 6.95 -13.47 -9.23
N GLY A 250 7.10 -12.18 -8.97
CA GLY A 250 6.88 -11.59 -7.66
C GLY A 250 6.17 -10.24 -7.77
N LYS A 251 5.74 -9.73 -6.62
CA LYS A 251 5.25 -8.37 -6.44
C LYS A 251 5.95 -7.77 -5.24
N ILE A 252 6.55 -6.60 -5.41
CA ILE A 252 7.06 -5.80 -4.29
C ILE A 252 6.12 -4.65 -4.00
N ILE A 253 5.97 -4.33 -2.72
CA ILE A 253 5.19 -3.21 -2.20
C ILE A 253 6.17 -2.31 -1.50
N LEU A 254 6.46 -1.15 -2.07
CA LEU A 254 7.50 -0.27 -1.53
C LEU A 254 7.02 0.40 -0.25
N GLU A 255 7.91 0.51 0.73
CA GLU A 255 7.67 1.45 1.81
C GLU A 255 7.78 2.88 1.31
N LYS A 256 6.94 3.76 1.86
CA LYS A 256 6.98 5.19 1.57
C LYS A 256 8.29 5.81 2.05
N SER A 257 8.68 5.46 3.27
CA SER A 257 9.92 5.93 3.91
C SER A 257 11.15 5.52 3.09
N ALA A 258 12.00 6.50 2.81
CA ALA A 258 13.31 6.24 2.23
C ALA A 258 14.32 6.02 3.36
N ILE A 259 15.27 5.13 3.13
CA ILE A 259 16.45 4.97 3.97
C ILE A 259 17.45 6.05 3.56
N ASP A 260 17.85 6.88 4.51
CA ASP A 260 18.99 7.79 4.43
C ASP A 260 19.69 7.74 5.78
N ILE A 261 20.71 6.89 5.89
CA ILE A 261 21.43 6.69 7.15
C ILE A 261 22.92 6.95 6.95
N SER A 262 23.54 7.53 7.97
CA SER A 262 25.00 7.63 8.08
C SER A 262 25.44 6.94 9.35
N SER A 263 26.48 6.12 9.27
CA SER A 263 26.93 5.31 10.41
C SER A 263 28.44 5.10 10.41
N PRO A 264 29.09 5.00 11.58
CA PRO A 264 30.51 4.64 11.68
C PRO A 264 30.79 3.29 11.03
N ASP A 265 31.95 3.15 10.38
CA ASP A 265 32.35 1.88 9.75
C ASP A 265 33.14 0.93 10.68
N GLY A 266 33.38 1.36 11.93
CA GLY A 266 34.19 0.61 12.90
C GLY A 266 35.71 0.66 12.67
N GLN A 267 36.17 1.36 11.62
CA GLN A 267 37.59 1.52 11.26
C GLN A 267 38.05 2.99 11.29
N GLY A 268 37.28 3.85 11.95
CA GLY A 268 37.57 5.29 12.06
C GLY A 268 37.08 6.13 10.88
N SER A 269 36.23 5.59 10.01
CA SER A 269 35.49 6.33 8.98
C SER A 269 33.97 6.20 9.21
N TYR A 270 33.19 6.53 8.19
CA TYR A 270 31.74 6.36 8.16
C TYR A 270 31.30 5.80 6.80
N TYR A 271 30.06 5.36 6.70
CA TYR A 271 29.39 5.10 5.43
C TYR A 271 28.04 5.81 5.42
N LYS A 272 27.53 6.07 4.21
CA LYS A 272 26.17 6.52 3.98
C LYS A 272 25.40 5.44 3.22
N GLU A 273 24.17 5.14 3.64
CA GLU A 273 23.27 4.27 2.90
C GLU A 273 22.03 5.00 2.44
N PHE A 274 21.63 4.68 1.21
CA PHE A 274 20.35 5.06 0.64
C PHE A 274 19.58 3.83 0.21
N GLY A 275 18.26 3.86 0.28
CA GLY A 275 17.45 2.77 -0.27
C GLY A 275 16.02 2.74 0.20
N LYS A 276 15.40 1.56 0.06
CA LYS A 276 14.02 1.31 0.45
C LYS A 276 13.87 -0.09 1.00
N ASN A 277 13.03 -0.22 2.00
CA ASN A 277 12.47 -1.52 2.37
C ASN A 277 11.17 -1.73 1.59
N PHE A 278 10.69 -2.96 1.59
CA PHE A 278 9.45 -3.31 0.91
C PHE A 278 8.80 -4.52 1.57
N SER A 279 7.58 -4.88 1.18
CA SER A 279 7.05 -6.23 1.37
C SER A 279 7.07 -6.96 0.05
N CYS A 280 7.13 -8.28 0.03
CA CYS A 280 7.08 -9.04 -1.20
C CYS A 280 6.20 -10.28 -1.17
N LEU A 281 5.61 -10.57 -2.32
CA LEU A 281 4.92 -11.80 -2.66
C LEU A 281 5.69 -12.50 -3.78
N TYR A 282 5.85 -13.82 -3.71
CA TYR A 282 6.65 -14.59 -4.65
C TYR A 282 5.97 -15.90 -5.02
N GLN A 283 5.95 -16.19 -6.33
CA GLN A 283 5.34 -17.39 -6.87
C GLN A 283 6.42 -18.34 -7.45
N PRO A 284 6.90 -19.31 -6.65
CA PRO A 284 8.01 -20.19 -7.04
C PRO A 284 7.65 -21.19 -8.15
N ASN A 285 6.37 -21.51 -8.32
CA ASN A 285 5.92 -22.47 -9.34
C ASN A 285 5.77 -21.86 -10.75
N GLY A 286 6.05 -20.56 -10.91
CA GLY A 286 6.01 -19.86 -12.20
C GLY A 286 4.61 -19.46 -12.68
N THR A 287 3.55 -19.69 -11.89
CA THR A 287 2.25 -19.09 -12.17
C THR A 287 2.29 -17.58 -11.95
N THR A 288 1.35 -16.85 -12.54
CA THR A 288 1.24 -15.40 -12.37
C THR A 288 0.37 -15.00 -11.20
N ASP A 289 -0.16 -15.97 -10.45
CA ASP A 289 -1.04 -15.71 -9.33
C ASP A 289 -0.24 -15.29 -8.10
N LEU A 290 -0.49 -14.07 -7.64
CA LEU A 290 0.09 -13.45 -6.46
C LEU A 290 -1.04 -13.06 -5.47
N THR A 291 -2.15 -13.79 -5.52
CA THR A 291 -3.28 -13.56 -4.61
C THR A 291 -2.90 -13.93 -3.19
N TYR A 292 -2.73 -12.90 -2.36
CA TYR A 292 -2.57 -13.08 -0.92
C TYR A 292 -3.92 -13.41 -0.28
N SER A 293 -3.92 -14.41 0.60
CA SER A 293 -5.12 -14.87 1.30
C SER A 293 -5.45 -13.95 2.48
N GLN A 294 -6.55 -13.22 2.43
CA GLN A 294 -7.08 -12.49 3.58
C GLN A 294 -8.04 -13.41 4.36
N THR A 295 -7.59 -14.04 5.44
CA THR A 295 -8.51 -14.79 6.32
C THR A 295 -8.92 -14.02 7.55
N ASP A 296 -8.05 -13.16 8.10
CA ASP A 296 -8.25 -12.59 9.44
C ASP A 296 -7.91 -11.10 9.49
N VAL A 297 -8.40 -10.33 8.52
CA VAL A 297 -8.23 -8.87 8.52
C VAL A 297 -9.17 -8.24 9.55
N ASP A 298 -8.63 -7.38 10.40
CA ASP A 298 -9.43 -6.44 11.19
C ASP A 298 -10.03 -5.38 10.26
N LEU A 299 -11.36 -5.28 10.23
CA LEU A 299 -12.05 -4.43 9.26
C LEU A 299 -11.92 -2.93 9.57
N GLU A 300 -11.64 -2.54 10.81
CA GLU A 300 -11.42 -1.14 11.16
C GLU A 300 -10.04 -0.69 10.68
N ASP A 301 -8.99 -1.45 10.99
CA ASP A 301 -7.64 -1.20 10.47
C ASP A 301 -7.63 -1.22 8.92
N PHE A 302 -8.44 -2.11 8.33
CA PHE A 302 -8.65 -2.15 6.89
C PHE A 302 -9.33 -0.90 6.33
N LEU A 303 -10.08 -0.13 7.12
CA LEU A 303 -10.73 1.10 6.67
C LEU A 303 -9.85 2.34 6.89
N VAL A 304 -9.20 2.45 8.06
CA VAL A 304 -8.43 3.63 8.48
C VAL A 304 -7.10 3.77 7.71
N ASP A 305 -6.66 2.70 7.04
CA ASP A 305 -5.52 2.64 6.14
C ASP A 305 -4.14 2.79 6.84
N PHE A 306 -3.24 1.86 6.51
CA PHE A 306 -1.82 1.88 6.89
C PHE A 306 -1.08 3.13 6.37
N ARG A 307 -1.70 3.94 5.50
CA ARG A 307 -1.10 5.14 4.90
C ARG A 307 -1.01 6.35 5.85
N MET A 308 -1.68 6.30 7.00
CA MET A 308 -1.60 7.31 8.07
C MET A 308 -0.72 6.92 9.26
N ARG A 309 -0.07 5.73 9.23
CA ARG A 309 1.01 5.38 10.16
C ARG A 309 2.38 5.60 9.51
#